data_AF-U5EJB0-F1
#
_entry.id   AF-U5EJB0-F1
#
_cell.length_a   1.000
_cell.length_b   1.000
_cell.length_c   1.000
_cell.angle_alpha   90.00
_cell.angle_beta   90.00
_cell.angle_gamma   90.00
#
_symmetry.space_group_name_H-M   'P 1'
#
loop_
_entity.id
_entity.type
_entity.pdbx_description
1 polymer ?
#
loop_
_entity_poly.entity_id
_entity_poly.type
_entity_poly.pdbx_seq_one_letter_code
_entity_poly.pdbx_strand_id
1 'polypeptide(L)'
;MSQSTIHCRRVVLTSPIAQSTASEAAAAGIPDRELAAVTQALAVKFPETSRDDIREIVDSTYRKLARAARVHAHLIPLTLNLSRSRLAKDTSRESRTDT
;
A
#
# COMPACT_ATOMS: atom_id res chain seq x y z
N MET A 1 48.67 -12.52 -36.25
CA MET A 1 47.80 -11.33 -36.33
C MET A 1 46.67 -11.65 -37.30
N SER A 2 45.49 -12.06 -36.82
CA SER A 2 44.29 -12.22 -37.66
C SER A 2 43.07 -11.78 -36.87
N GLN A 3 42.48 -10.70 -37.33
CA GLN A 3 41.21 -10.15 -36.88
C GLN A 3 40.08 -11.04 -37.39
N SER A 4 39.06 -11.29 -36.58
CA SER A 4 37.77 -11.75 -37.10
C SER A 4 36.64 -11.17 -36.25
N THR A 5 36.11 -10.07 -36.77
CA THR A 5 34.96 -9.32 -36.26
C THR A 5 33.69 -10.06 -36.64
N ILE A 6 32.87 -10.44 -35.65
CA ILE A 6 31.48 -10.85 -35.92
C ILE A 6 30.54 -9.93 -35.16
N HIS A 7 29.82 -9.16 -35.97
CA HIS A 7 28.68 -8.32 -35.66
C HIS A 7 27.56 -9.12 -34.98
N CYS A 8 27.15 -8.70 -33.78
CA CYS A 8 25.83 -9.01 -33.23
C CYS A 8 24.98 -7.74 -33.15
N ARG A 9 24.36 -7.48 -34.31
CA ARG A 9 23.02 -6.94 -34.57
C ARG A 9 22.32 -6.12 -33.46
N ARG A 10 22.12 -4.85 -33.82
CA ARG A 10 21.21 -3.85 -33.26
C ARG A 10 19.78 -4.38 -33.07
N VAL A 11 19.27 -4.33 -31.84
CA VAL A 11 17.84 -4.29 -31.54
C VAL A 11 17.53 -2.87 -31.07
N VAL A 12 16.95 -2.07 -31.97
CA VAL A 12 16.12 -0.93 -31.57
C VAL A 12 14.75 -1.53 -31.36
N LEU A 13 14.19 -1.43 -30.16
CA LEU A 13 12.76 -1.44 -29.94
C LEU A 13 12.46 -0.78 -28.59
N THR A 14 11.53 0.16 -28.67
CA THR A 14 10.68 0.67 -27.59
C THR A 14 11.33 1.51 -26.49
N SER A 15 11.30 2.81 -26.69
CA SER A 15 11.01 3.73 -25.60
C SER A 15 9.61 3.42 -25.05
N PRO A 16 9.47 3.29 -23.73
CA PRO A 16 8.36 3.92 -23.04
C PRO A 16 8.89 5.12 -22.26
N ILE A 17 8.19 6.22 -22.48
CA ILE A 17 8.26 7.46 -21.70
C ILE A 17 7.92 7.11 -20.25
N ALA A 18 8.91 6.89 -19.38
CA ALA A 18 8.73 6.81 -17.92
C ALA A 18 10.08 6.74 -17.17
N GLN A 19 10.99 7.68 -17.43
CA GLN A 19 12.16 7.88 -16.56
C GLN A 19 12.11 9.30 -15.98
N SER A 20 11.06 9.57 -15.21
CA SER A 20 10.98 10.81 -14.41
C SER A 20 9.99 10.67 -13.24
N THR A 21 10.17 9.64 -12.41
CA THR A 21 9.63 9.59 -11.02
C THR A 21 10.43 8.68 -10.08
N ALA A 22 11.48 7.99 -10.55
CA ALA A 22 12.18 6.98 -9.74
C ALA A 22 13.26 7.55 -8.77
N SER A 23 13.43 8.87 -8.68
CA SER A 23 14.48 9.47 -7.82
C SER A 23 13.93 10.33 -6.67
N GLU A 24 12.61 10.33 -6.47
CA GLU A 24 11.96 10.95 -5.29
C GLU A 24 11.12 9.95 -4.48
N ALA A 25 11.16 8.65 -4.84
CA ALA A 25 10.42 7.58 -4.16
C ALA A 25 11.25 6.83 -3.09
N ALA A 26 12.55 7.10 -2.98
CA ALA A 26 13.43 6.37 -2.05
C ALA A 26 13.19 6.75 -0.57
N ALA A 27 12.57 7.90 -0.30
CA ALA A 27 12.10 8.28 1.05
C ALA A 27 10.65 7.84 1.33
N ALA A 28 9.93 7.30 0.33
CA ALA A 28 8.53 6.89 0.40
C ALA A 28 8.33 5.36 0.44
N GLY A 29 9.41 4.57 0.56
CA GLY A 29 9.36 3.10 0.50
C GLY A 29 9.01 2.38 1.80
N ILE A 30 8.95 3.09 2.94
CA ILE A 30 8.55 2.51 4.23
C ILE A 30 7.02 2.37 4.40
N PRO A 31 6.15 3.34 4.03
CA PRO A 31 4.71 3.20 4.24
C PRO A 31 4.11 2.02 3.46
N ASP A 32 4.57 1.72 2.24
CA ASP A 32 3.92 0.71 1.40
C ASP A 32 4.04 -0.71 1.98
N ARG A 33 5.23 -1.08 2.47
CA ARG A 33 5.47 -2.39 3.09
C ARG A 33 4.74 -2.53 4.44
N GLU A 34 4.72 -1.48 5.24
CA GLU A 34 4.04 -1.46 6.54
C GLU A 34 2.51 -1.51 6.36
N LEU A 35 1.96 -0.75 5.40
CA LEU A 35 0.53 -0.79 5.08
C LEU A 35 0.12 -2.15 4.49
N ALA A 36 0.99 -2.79 3.71
CA ALA A 36 0.76 -4.15 3.23
C ALA A 36 0.74 -5.19 4.35
N ALA A 37 1.59 -5.04 5.37
CA ALA A 37 1.58 -5.90 6.57
C ALA A 37 0.31 -5.70 7.40
N VAL A 38 -0.12 -4.44 7.58
CA VAL A 38 -1.40 -4.11 8.25
C VAL A 38 -2.58 -4.70 7.48
N THR A 39 -2.59 -4.58 6.15
CA THR A 39 -3.63 -5.14 5.28
C THR A 39 -3.71 -6.66 5.43
N GLN A 40 -2.57 -7.37 5.45
CA GLN A 40 -2.55 -8.82 5.70
C GLN A 40 -3.08 -9.19 7.08
N ALA A 41 -2.66 -8.48 8.13
CA ALA A 41 -3.11 -8.75 9.48
C ALA A 41 -4.63 -8.53 9.63
N LEU A 42 -5.20 -7.55 8.91
CA LEU A 42 -6.63 -7.31 8.88
C LEU A 42 -7.37 -8.35 8.03
N ALA A 43 -6.84 -8.77 6.89
CA ALA A 43 -7.44 -9.81 6.06
C ALA A 43 -7.60 -11.14 6.83
N VAL A 44 -6.66 -11.49 7.71
CA VAL A 44 -6.78 -12.68 8.58
C VAL A 44 -7.92 -12.53 9.60
N LYS A 45 -8.18 -11.30 10.08
CA LYS A 45 -9.23 -11.02 11.07
C LYS A 45 -10.61 -10.82 10.46
N PHE A 46 -10.68 -10.42 9.19
CA PHE A 46 -11.89 -10.12 8.47
C PHE A 46 -11.93 -10.95 7.17
N PRO A 47 -12.07 -12.29 7.28
CA PRO A 47 -12.03 -13.17 6.12
C PRO A 47 -13.22 -12.96 5.16
N GLU A 48 -14.30 -12.35 5.64
CA GLU A 48 -15.51 -12.07 4.85
C GLU A 48 -15.39 -10.76 4.05
N THR A 49 -14.35 -9.96 4.28
CA THR A 49 -14.11 -8.72 3.56
C THR A 49 -13.01 -8.93 2.51
N SER A 50 -13.27 -8.50 1.28
CA SER A 50 -12.30 -8.55 0.20
C SER A 50 -11.01 -7.83 0.57
N ARG A 51 -9.87 -8.42 0.19
CA ARG A 51 -8.55 -7.84 0.46
C ARG A 51 -8.38 -6.45 -0.15
N ASP A 52 -9.04 -6.18 -1.29
CA ASP A 52 -9.00 -4.88 -1.97
C ASP A 52 -9.73 -3.79 -1.16
N ASP A 53 -10.93 -4.10 -0.65
CA ASP A 53 -11.67 -3.22 0.27
C ASP A 53 -10.88 -2.93 1.55
N ILE A 54 -10.25 -3.94 2.14
CA ILE A 54 -9.39 -3.76 3.32
C ILE A 54 -8.23 -2.81 3.01
N ARG A 55 -7.58 -2.97 1.84
CA ARG A 55 -6.50 -2.10 1.40
C ARG A 55 -6.98 -0.66 1.23
N GLU A 56 -8.12 -0.45 0.56
CA GLU A 56 -8.67 0.89 0.35
C GLU A 56 -8.95 1.61 1.68
N ILE A 57 -9.51 0.90 2.67
CA ILE A 57 -9.78 1.43 4.01
C ILE A 57 -8.47 1.81 4.71
N VAL A 58 -7.45 0.95 4.65
CA VAL A 58 -6.14 1.20 5.25
C VAL A 58 -5.48 2.43 4.63
N ASP A 59 -5.44 2.53 3.30
CA ASP A 59 -4.88 3.67 2.57
C ASP A 59 -5.63 4.98 2.82
N SER A 60 -6.97 4.94 2.83
CA SER A 60 -7.81 6.10 3.14
C SER A 60 -7.56 6.61 4.56
N THR A 61 -7.43 5.70 5.52
CA THR A 61 -7.20 6.04 6.93
C THR A 61 -5.79 6.59 7.15
N TYR A 62 -4.78 5.95 6.56
CA TYR A 62 -3.40 6.42 6.60
C TYR A 62 -3.27 7.83 6.03
N ARG A 63 -3.85 8.10 4.85
CA ARG A 63 -3.80 9.43 4.22
C ARG A 63 -4.49 10.51 5.08
N LYS A 64 -5.62 10.19 5.70
CA LYS A 64 -6.32 11.13 6.60
C LYS A 64 -5.47 11.48 7.83
N LEU A 65 -4.83 10.49 8.42
CA LEU A 65 -3.98 10.69 9.57
C LEU A 65 -2.67 11.41 9.19
N ALA A 66 -2.05 11.03 8.08
CA ALA A 66 -0.81 11.66 7.60
C ALA A 66 -1.02 13.15 7.33
N ARG A 67 -2.20 13.55 6.86
CA ARG A 67 -2.58 14.95 6.67
C ARG A 67 -2.74 15.72 7.99
N ALA A 68 -3.11 15.06 9.08
CA ALA A 68 -3.38 15.69 10.38
C ALA A 68 -2.20 15.60 11.37
N ALA A 69 -1.25 14.69 11.14
CA ALA A 69 -0.18 14.42 12.09
C ALA A 69 1.05 15.29 11.84
N ARG A 70 1.36 16.17 12.80
CA ARG A 70 2.64 16.92 12.84
C ARG A 70 3.83 16.05 13.28
N VAL A 71 3.59 14.82 13.74
CA VAL A 71 4.61 13.85 14.19
C VAL A 71 4.29 12.46 13.62
N HIS A 72 5.08 12.02 12.64
CA HIS A 72 4.82 10.82 11.83
C HIS A 72 5.11 9.49 12.56
N ALA A 73 5.85 9.49 13.68
CA ALA A 73 6.28 8.27 14.38
C ALA A 73 5.12 7.48 15.03
N HIS A 74 3.99 8.14 15.34
CA HIS A 74 2.85 7.49 16.01
C HIS A 74 1.67 7.24 15.07
N LEU A 75 1.84 7.50 13.77
CA LEU A 75 0.75 7.40 12.83
C LEU A 75 0.23 5.98 12.65
N ILE A 76 1.15 5.01 12.56
CA ILE A 76 0.81 3.60 12.38
C ILE A 76 0.06 3.05 13.61
N PRO A 77 0.55 3.24 14.86
CA PRO A 77 -0.21 2.87 16.06
C PRO A 77 -1.60 3.52 16.14
N LEU A 78 -1.72 4.81 15.81
CA LEU A 78 -3.00 5.54 15.82
C LEU A 78 -3.97 5.02 14.75
N THR A 79 -3.46 4.75 13.54
CA THR A 79 -4.24 4.16 12.44
C THR A 79 -4.83 2.82 12.87
N LEU A 80 -3.99 1.95 13.44
CA LEU A 80 -4.40 0.62 13.88
C LEU A 80 -5.49 0.68 14.95
N ASN A 81 -5.33 1.55 15.95
CA ASN A 81 -6.28 1.65 17.04
C ASN A 81 -7.64 2.22 16.58
N LEU A 82 -7.60 3.18 15.65
CA LEU A 82 -8.80 3.81 15.11
C LEU A 82 -9.58 2.87 14.19
N SER A 83 -8.90 2.17 13.27
CA SER A 83 -9.54 1.19 12.37
C SER A 83 -10.22 0.08 13.15
N ARG A 84 -9.56 -0.44 14.20
CA ARG A 84 -10.09 -1.50 15.05
C ARG A 84 -11.34 -1.06 15.82
N SER A 85 -11.35 0.18 16.33
CA SER A 85 -12.50 0.75 17.04
C SER A 85 -13.71 0.96 16.13
N ARG A 86 -13.47 1.24 14.84
CA ARG A 86 -14.54 1.46 13.87
C ARG A 86 -15.18 0.14 13.44
N LEU A 87 -14.34 -0.84 13.07
CA LEU A 87 -14.81 -2.19 12.70
C LEU A 87 -15.62 -2.84 13.83
N ALA A 88 -15.20 -2.71 15.09
CA ALA A 88 -15.95 -3.23 16.23
C ALA A 88 -17.36 -2.60 16.37
N LYS A 89 -17.52 -1.33 16.00
CA LYS A 89 -18.80 -0.61 16.03
C LYS A 89 -19.70 -1.03 14.87
N ASP A 90 -19.14 -1.21 13.68
CA ASP A 90 -19.89 -1.67 12.51
C ASP A 90 -20.38 -3.12 12.71
N THR A 91 -19.53 -4.04 13.21
CA THR A 91 -19.95 -5.41 13.56
C THR A 91 -21.01 -5.46 14.67
N SER A 92 -20.96 -4.52 15.63
CA SER A 92 -21.98 -4.42 16.69
C SER A 92 -23.30 -3.80 16.21
N ARG A 93 -23.31 -3.10 15.06
CA ARG A 93 -24.53 -2.59 14.43
C ARG A 93 -25.15 -3.62 13.50
N GLU A 94 -24.34 -4.39 12.79
CA GLU A 94 -24.78 -5.47 11.90
C GLU A 94 -25.50 -6.60 12.66
N SER A 95 -25.10 -6.86 13.92
CA SER A 95 -25.77 -7.83 14.80
C SER A 95 -27.09 -7.33 15.41
N ARG A 96 -27.51 -6.08 15.13
CA ARG A 96 -28.78 -5.51 15.60
C ARG A 96 -29.82 -5.38 14.47
N THR A 97 -29.44 -5.71 13.23
CA THR A 97 -30.33 -5.68 12.06
C THR A 97 -30.64 -7.10 11.59
N ASP A 98 -31.29 -7.88 12.44
CA ASP A 98 -31.99 -9.12 12.07
C ASP A 98 -33.26 -9.21 12.92
N THR A 99 -34.32 -8.54 12.46
CA THR A 99 -35.73 -8.68 12.87
C THR A 99 -36.58 -8.15 11.71
#